data_AF-A0A7H4LSS0-F1
#
_entry.id   AF-A0A7H4LSS0-F1
#
_cell.length_a   1.000
_cell.length_b   1.000
_cell.length_c   1.000
_cell.angle_alpha   90.00
_cell.angle_beta   90.00
_cell.angle_gamma   90.00
#
_symmetry.space_group_name_H-M   'P 1'
#
loop_
_entity.id
_entity.type
_entity.pdbx_description
1 polymer ?
#
loop_
_entity_poly.entity_id
_entity_poly.type
_entity_poly.pdbx_seq_one_letter_code
_entity_poly.pdbx_strand_id
1 'polypeptide(L)'
;MIVYGGGSVIKHGILKRVKESLTNTLVYEFGGVEANPHYETLMKAVEIVRAEKIDFLLAVGGGSVIDGTKFIAAAALYENDPWEIVKSYGGVVKQALPFWMRADPGGHGFRDE
;
A
#
# COMPACT_ATOMS: atom_id res chain seq x y z
N MET A 1 0.31 8.60 2.09
CA MET A 1 1.43 7.95 1.37
C MET A 1 0.90 7.11 0.23
N ILE A 2 1.49 7.22 -0.96
CA ILE A 2 1.20 6.35 -2.10
C ILE A 2 2.04 5.09 -1.99
N VAL A 3 1.40 3.92 -2.03
CA VAL A 3 2.06 2.62 -2.04
C VAL A 3 1.90 2.00 -3.43
N TYR A 4 2.99 1.62 -4.07
CA TYR A 4 2.95 1.12 -5.45
C TYR A 4 3.99 0.03 -5.75
N GLY A 5 3.67 -0.81 -6.73
CA GLY A 5 4.58 -1.83 -7.25
C GLY A 5 5.55 -1.28 -8.30
N GLY A 6 6.60 -2.03 -8.64
CA GLY A 6 7.70 -1.52 -9.47
C GLY A 6 7.44 -1.36 -10.97
N GLY A 7 6.47 -2.07 -11.55
CA GLY A 7 6.37 -2.24 -13.00
C GLY A 7 5.30 -1.41 -13.70
N SER A 8 4.08 -1.95 -13.73
CA SER A 8 3.02 -1.52 -14.65
C SER A 8 2.54 -0.09 -14.40
N VAL A 9 2.37 0.30 -13.13
CA VAL A 9 1.82 1.62 -12.76
C VAL A 9 2.75 2.79 -13.08
N ILE A 10 4.06 2.56 -13.10
CA ILE A 10 5.06 3.55 -13.53
C ILE A 10 5.08 3.58 -15.07
N LYS A 11 5.17 2.42 -15.71
CA LYS A 11 5.26 2.29 -17.17
C LYS A 11 4.07 2.93 -17.90
N HIS A 12 2.85 2.74 -17.38
CA HIS A 12 1.63 3.26 -17.99
C HIS A 12 1.26 4.68 -17.53
N GLY A 13 2.13 5.36 -16.76
CA GLY A 13 1.91 6.73 -16.32
C GLY A 13 0.76 6.90 -15.32
N ILE A 14 0.25 5.81 -14.74
CA ILE A 14 -0.84 5.85 -13.75
C ILE A 14 -0.37 6.59 -12.49
N LEU A 15 0.83 6.26 -12.00
CA LEU A 15 1.41 6.94 -10.85
C LEU A 15 1.54 8.44 -11.08
N LYS A 16 1.98 8.85 -12.28
CA LYS A 16 2.09 10.26 -12.67
C LYS A 16 0.73 10.97 -12.58
N ARG A 17 -0.32 10.39 -13.19
CA ARG A 17 -1.68 10.96 -13.16
C ARG A 17 -2.25 11.08 -11.74
N VAL A 18 -1.98 10.09 -10.89
CA VAL A 18 -2.38 10.13 -9.47
C VAL A 18 -1.69 11.28 -8.76
N LYS A 19 -0.38 11.44 -8.94
CA LYS A 19 0.38 12.54 -8.33
C LYS A 19 -0.11 13.92 -8.81
N GLU A 20 -0.39 14.05 -10.10
CA GLU A 20 -0.97 15.27 -10.68
C GLU A 20 -2.35 15.61 -10.12
N SER A 21 -3.12 14.61 -9.68
CA SER A 21 -4.44 14.81 -9.07
C SER A 21 -4.37 15.24 -7.60
N LEU A 22 -3.24 15.00 -6.92
CA LEU A 22 -3.02 15.31 -5.50
C LEU A 22 -2.35 16.67 -5.28
N THR A 23 -2.70 17.66 -6.09
CA THR A 23 -2.18 19.03 -5.95
C THR A 23 -2.51 19.59 -4.56
N ASN A 24 -1.56 20.30 -3.95
CA ASN A 24 -1.66 20.89 -2.60
C ASN A 24 -1.69 19.90 -1.41
N THR A 25 -1.28 18.64 -1.60
CA THR A 25 -1.12 17.68 -0.49
C THR A 25 0.35 17.29 -0.35
N LEU A 26 0.84 17.12 0.89
CA LEU A 26 2.15 16.51 1.12
C LEU A 26 2.06 15.02 0.83
N VAL A 27 2.77 14.57 -0.20
CA VAL A 27 2.71 13.18 -0.67
C VAL A 27 4.04 12.48 -0.42
N TYR A 28 3.99 11.47 0.45
CA TYR A 28 5.05 10.46 0.58
C TYR A 28 4.81 9.30 -0.39
N GLU A 29 5.89 8.67 -0.84
CA GLU A 29 5.89 7.59 -1.80
C GLU A 29 6.63 6.37 -1.24
N PHE A 30 6.01 5.20 -1.33
CA PHE A 30 6.64 3.91 -1.05
C PHE A 30 6.46 3.00 -2.26
N GLY A 31 7.52 2.86 -3.03
CA GLY A 31 7.54 2.05 -4.25
C GLY A 31 8.23 0.69 -4.04
N GLY A 32 8.06 -0.19 -5.02
CA GLY A 32 8.80 -1.45 -5.09
C GLY A 32 8.15 -2.61 -4.34
N VAL A 33 6.85 -2.52 -4.01
CA VAL A 33 6.12 -3.66 -3.46
C VAL A 33 6.14 -4.82 -4.46
N GLU A 34 6.62 -5.97 -4.01
CA GLU A 34 6.80 -7.16 -4.82
C GLU A 34 5.45 -7.83 -5.17
N ALA A 35 5.45 -8.73 -6.16
CA ALA A 35 4.26 -9.52 -6.50
C ALA A 35 3.83 -10.43 -5.33
N ASN A 36 4.79 -10.88 -4.53
CA ASN A 36 4.56 -11.51 -3.24
C ASN A 36 5.20 -10.62 -2.17
N PRO A 37 4.43 -9.77 -1.47
CA PRO A 37 5.00 -8.73 -0.63
C PRO A 37 5.66 -9.34 0.61
N HIS A 38 6.94 -9.02 0.81
CA HIS A 38 7.70 -9.53 1.96
C HIS A 38 7.48 -8.67 3.21
N TYR A 39 7.42 -9.31 4.38
CA TYR A 39 7.20 -8.63 5.65
C TYR A 39 8.23 -7.52 5.90
N GLU A 40 9.51 -7.79 5.63
CA GLU A 40 10.61 -6.84 5.82
C GLU A 40 10.47 -5.60 4.92
N THR A 41 9.99 -5.78 3.70
CA THR A 41 9.72 -4.67 2.77
C THR A 41 8.57 -3.83 3.32
N LEU A 42 7.47 -4.45 3.72
CA LEU A 42 6.30 -3.73 4.25
C LEU A 42 6.61 -3.02 5.57
N MET A 43 7.48 -3.56 6.41
CA MET A 43 7.89 -2.92 7.66
C MET A 43 8.63 -1.60 7.44
N LYS A 44 9.41 -1.47 6.37
CA LYS A 44 10.02 -0.16 5.99
C LYS A 44 8.95 0.89 5.71
N ALA A 45 7.84 0.50 5.07
CA ALA A 45 6.71 1.40 4.85
C ALA A 45 6.01 1.78 6.17
N VAL A 46 5.86 0.82 7.09
CA VAL A 46 5.29 1.05 8.43
C VAL A 46 6.14 2.05 9.23
N GLU A 47 7.47 1.94 9.17
CA GLU A 47 8.40 2.88 9.81
C GLU A 47 8.22 4.30 9.28
N ILE A 48 8.13 4.46 7.95
CA ILE A 48 7.88 5.77 7.32
C ILE A 48 6.52 6.34 7.77
N VAL A 49 5.47 5.50 7.78
CA VAL A 49 4.13 5.92 8.22
C VAL A 49 4.14 6.46 9.64
N ARG A 50 4.84 5.78 10.56
CA ARG A 50 4.95 6.20 11.96
C ARG A 50 5.82 7.45 12.13
N ALA A 51 6.97 7.49 11.47
CA ALA A 51 7.92 8.60 11.57
C ALA A 51 7.32 9.92 11.05
N GLU A 52 6.67 9.84 9.88
CA GLU A 52 6.11 11.00 9.19
C GLU A 52 4.66 11.29 9.58
N LYS A 53 4.10 10.50 10.51
CA LYS A 53 2.71 10.60 11.00
C LYS A 53 1.70 10.61 9.85
N ILE A 54 1.89 9.72 8.88
CA ILE A 54 0.98 9.56 7.74
C ILE A 54 -0.35 9.01 8.25
N ASP A 55 -1.44 9.68 7.89
CA ASP A 55 -2.81 9.38 8.31
C ASP A 55 -3.67 8.71 7.21
N PHE A 56 -3.18 8.67 5.97
CA PHE A 56 -3.90 8.09 4.83
C PHE A 56 -2.97 7.36 3.86
N LEU A 57 -3.41 6.20 3.36
CA LEU A 57 -2.67 5.41 2.35
C LEU A 57 -3.42 5.34 1.02
N LEU A 58 -2.69 5.41 -0.09
CA LEU A 58 -3.22 5.24 -1.44
C LEU A 58 -2.49 4.11 -2.17
N ALA A 59 -3.14 2.96 -2.30
CA ALA A 59 -2.61 1.82 -3.02
C ALA A 59 -2.81 2.00 -4.54
N VAL A 60 -1.72 1.93 -5.31
CA VAL A 60 -1.75 2.04 -6.77
C VAL A 60 -1.05 0.81 -7.36
N GLY A 61 -1.84 -0.16 -7.85
CA GLY A 61 -1.31 -1.40 -8.40
C GLY A 61 -2.31 -2.55 -8.39
N GLY A 62 -1.77 -3.78 -8.53
CA GLY A 62 -2.55 -5.02 -8.47
C GLY A 62 -2.78 -5.54 -7.04
N GLY A 63 -3.24 -6.78 -6.94
CA GLY A 63 -3.61 -7.42 -5.66
C GLY A 63 -2.49 -7.40 -4.61
N SER A 64 -1.23 -7.63 -5.01
CA SER A 64 -0.10 -7.64 -4.08
C SER A 64 0.15 -6.30 -3.39
N VAL A 65 -0.01 -5.19 -4.13
CA VAL A 65 0.11 -3.83 -3.60
C VAL A 65 -1.04 -3.54 -2.63
N ILE A 66 -2.25 -3.98 -2.99
CA ILE A 66 -3.44 -3.82 -2.15
C ILE A 66 -3.28 -4.59 -0.84
N ASP A 67 -2.85 -5.85 -0.89
CA ASP A 67 -2.67 -6.68 0.30
C ASP A 67 -1.51 -6.19 1.17
N GLY A 68 -0.40 -5.78 0.57
CA GLY A 68 0.69 -5.10 1.28
C GLY A 68 0.20 -3.82 1.98
N THR A 69 -0.64 -3.03 1.32
CA THR A 69 -1.20 -1.79 1.91
C THR A 69 -2.13 -2.09 3.07
N LYS A 70 -2.95 -3.15 3.01
CA LYS A 70 -3.78 -3.58 4.16
C LYS A 70 -2.93 -3.90 5.38
N PHE A 71 -1.84 -4.64 5.18
CA PHE A 71 -0.91 -4.94 6.26
C PHE A 71 -0.26 -3.66 6.81
N ILE A 72 0.24 -2.77 5.96
CA ILE A 72 0.83 -1.49 6.39
C ILE A 72 -0.18 -0.68 7.20
N ALA A 73 -1.43 -0.58 6.73
CA ALA A 73 -2.50 0.16 7.39
C ALA A 73 -2.79 -0.36 8.80
N ALA A 74 -2.85 -1.67 8.97
CA ALA A 74 -3.08 -2.32 10.26
C ALA A 74 -1.85 -2.20 11.17
N ALA A 75 -0.67 -2.54 10.66
CA ALA A 75 0.59 -2.53 11.40
C ALA A 75 0.98 -1.12 11.88
N ALA A 76 0.68 -0.07 11.10
CA ALA A 76 0.94 1.31 11.49
C ALA A 76 0.33 1.69 12.84
N LEU A 77 -0.88 1.20 13.13
CA LEU A 77 -1.63 1.48 14.35
C LEU A 77 -1.59 0.34 15.38
N TYR A 78 -0.80 -0.71 15.11
CA TYR A 78 -0.65 -1.84 16.02
C TYR A 78 0.48 -1.59 17.01
N GLU A 79 0.17 -1.65 18.31
CA GLU A 79 1.11 -1.29 19.38
C GLU A 79 2.11 -2.40 19.70
N ASN A 80 1.76 -3.66 19.42
CA ASN A 80 2.63 -4.82 19.66
C ASN A 80 3.43 -5.18 18.40
N ASP A 81 4.10 -6.33 18.43
CA ASP A 81 4.84 -6.88 17.29
C ASP A 81 3.91 -7.12 16.09
N PRO A 82 4.09 -6.40 14.96
CA PRO A 82 3.26 -6.59 13.77
C PRO A 82 3.27 -8.01 13.19
N TRP A 83 4.25 -8.84 13.55
CA TRP A 83 4.25 -10.26 13.20
C TRP A 83 3.04 -11.03 13.76
N GLU A 84 2.44 -10.55 14.86
CA GLU A 84 1.21 -11.11 15.42
C GLU A 84 0.00 -10.96 14.50
N ILE A 85 -0.05 -9.90 13.69
CA ILE A 85 -1.11 -9.71 12.68
C ILE A 85 -1.06 -10.85 11.67
N VAL A 86 0.14 -11.23 11.24
CA VAL A 86 0.34 -12.33 10.28
C VAL A 86 -0.02 -13.67 10.94
N LYS A 87 0.50 -13.94 12.14
CA LYS A 87 0.24 -15.20 12.88
C LYS A 87 -1.25 -15.42 13.21
N SER A 88 -1.98 -14.34 13.47
CA SER A 88 -3.41 -14.39 13.81
C SER A 88 -4.33 -14.28 12.60
N TYR A 89 -3.79 -14.20 11.38
CA TYR A 89 -4.55 -13.94 10.16
C TYR A 89 -5.43 -12.68 10.28
N GLY A 90 -4.93 -11.65 10.97
CA GLY A 90 -5.62 -10.39 11.22
C GLY A 90 -6.58 -10.38 12.41
N GLY A 91 -6.72 -11.49 13.15
CA GLY A 91 -7.65 -11.57 14.29
C GLY A 91 -7.37 -10.61 15.45
N VAL A 92 -6.15 -10.06 15.53
CA VAL A 92 -5.75 -9.07 16.54
C VAL A 92 -5.96 -7.61 16.10
N VAL A 93 -6.30 -7.37 14.84
CA VAL A 93 -6.42 -6.01 14.29
C VAL A 93 -7.72 -5.37 14.77
N LYS A 94 -7.61 -4.26 15.51
CA LYS A 94 -8.75 -3.48 16.03
C LYS A 94 -8.99 -2.19 15.26
N GLN A 95 -7.95 -1.69 14.60
CA GLN A 95 -7.94 -0.44 13.85
C GLN A 95 -6.90 -0.52 12.75
N ALA A 96 -7.10 0.24 11.69
CA ALA A 96 -6.16 0.39 10.59
C ALA A 96 -6.28 1.81 10.05
N LEU A 97 -5.21 2.33 9.46
CA LEU A 97 -5.29 3.60 8.74
C LEU A 97 -6.31 3.48 7.59
N PRO A 98 -7.07 4.55 7.32
CA PRO A 98 -7.91 4.60 6.13
C PRO A 98 -7.01 4.51 4.88
N PHE A 99 -7.48 3.74 3.89
CA PHE A 99 -6.80 3.67 2.61
C PHE A 99 -7.78 3.55 1.45
N TRP A 100 -7.34 4.00 0.28
CA TRP A 100 -8.05 3.79 -0.98
C TRP A 100 -7.15 3.03 -1.95
N MET A 101 -7.77 2.33 -2.90
CA MET A 101 -7.08 1.52 -3.89
C MET A 101 -7.50 1.91 -5.30
N ARG A 102 -6.52 2.02 -6.19
CA ARG A 102 -6.70 2.11 -7.62
C ARG A 102 -6.09 0.87 -8.26
N ALA A 103 -6.96 -0.01 -8.75
CA ALA A 103 -6.54 -1.18 -9.51
C ALA A 103 -5.92 -0.75 -10.85
N ASP A 104 -4.78 -1.33 -11.18
CA ASP A 104 -4.19 -1.24 -12.52
C ASP A 104 -4.82 -2.32 -13.42
N PRO A 105 -5.51 -1.97 -14.51
CA PRO A 105 -6.12 -2.94 -15.42
C PRO A 105 -5.10 -3.84 -16.16
N GLY A 106 -3.80 -3.57 -16.07
CA GLY A 106 -2.74 -4.36 -16.72
C GLY A 106 -2.48 -5.76 -16.13
N GLY A 107 -3.17 -6.18 -15.07
CA GLY A 107 -3.11 -7.55 -14.54
C GLY A 107 -4.13 -8.44 -15.23
N HIS A 108 -3.71 -9.59 -15.77
CA HIS A 108 -4.58 -10.61 -16.39
C HIS A 108 -5.89 -10.79 -15.61
N GLY A 109 -6.99 -10.23 -16.12
CA GLY A 109 -8.26 -10.25 -15.39
C GLY A 109 -9.43 -9.46 -15.98
N PHE A 110 -9.26 -8.75 -17.10
CA PHE A 110 -10.38 -8.24 -17.90
C PHE A 110 -10.18 -8.67 -19.35
N ARG A 111 -10.84 -9.76 -19.74
CA ARG A 111 -11.32 -9.90 -21.11
C ARG A 111 -12.64 -9.12 -21.14
N ASP A 112 -12.72 -8.13 -22.02
CA ASP A 112 -13.99 -7.58 -22.44
C ASP A 112 -14.75 -8.71 -23.16
N GLU A 113 -15.72 -9.30 -22.47
CA GLU A 113 -16.85 -10.04 -23.04
C GLU A 113 -18.14 -9.52 -22.42
#